data_AF-A0A7Y0S8K8-F1
#
_entry.id   AF-A0A7Y0S8K8-F1
#
_cell.length_a   1.000
_cell.length_b   1.000
_cell.length_c   1.000
_cell.angle_alpha   90.00
_cell.angle_beta   90.00
_cell.angle_gamma   90.00
#
_symmetry.space_group_name_H-M   'P 1'
#
loop_
_entity.id
_entity.type
_entity.pdbx_description
1 polymer ?
#
loop_
_entity_poly.entity_id
_entity_poly.type
_entity_poly.pdbx_seq_one_letter_code
_entity_poly.pdbx_strand_id
1 'polypeptide(L)'
;MTIRSTAFDAAELSDTPVVPKLTQVDTVIINKLSEFVSQQTPESERPELPAARVVVSGGRAFGSKEKFVLVEQLADKLGGAVGASRAAVDAGYVSNDHQVGQTGKIVAPELYIAVGISGAI
;
A
#
# COMPACT_ATOMS: atom_id res chain seq x y z
N MET A 1 -4.48 -21.50 8.40
CA MET A 1 -3.56 -21.15 7.29
C MET A 1 -3.82 -19.71 6.90
N THR A 2 -2.79 -18.88 6.82
CA THR A 2 -2.89 -17.49 6.37
C THR A 2 -2.18 -17.35 5.02
N ILE A 3 -2.81 -16.70 4.04
CA ILE A 3 -2.27 -16.53 2.69
C ILE A 3 -1.90 -15.06 2.47
N ARG A 4 -0.79 -14.80 1.78
CA ARG A 4 -0.37 -13.44 1.38
C ARG A 4 -1.24 -12.97 0.20
N SER A 5 -1.81 -11.77 0.28
CA SER A 5 -2.77 -11.23 -0.71
C SER A 5 -2.23 -11.18 -2.14
N THR A 6 -0.93 -10.99 -2.31
CA THR A 6 -0.28 -10.84 -3.63
C THR A 6 0.36 -12.14 -4.12
N ALA A 7 0.13 -13.26 -3.44
CA ALA A 7 0.77 -14.53 -3.79
C ALA A 7 0.10 -15.24 -4.98
N PHE A 8 -1.11 -14.84 -5.36
CA PHE A 8 -1.90 -15.46 -6.42
C PHE A 8 -2.62 -14.38 -7.21
N ASP A 9 -2.80 -14.63 -8.51
CA ASP A 9 -3.65 -13.81 -9.36
C ASP A 9 -5.12 -13.96 -8.96
N ALA A 10 -5.91 -12.91 -9.19
CA ALA A 10 -7.35 -12.96 -8.99
C ALA A 10 -7.97 -13.95 -9.99
N ALA A 11 -8.93 -14.75 -9.52
CA ALA A 11 -9.69 -15.63 -10.41
C ALA A 11 -10.57 -14.84 -11.37
N GLU A 12 -10.72 -15.33 -12.60
CA GLU A 12 -11.63 -14.73 -13.58
C GLU A 12 -13.09 -14.81 -13.09
N LEU A 13 -13.81 -13.70 -13.20
CA LEU A 13 -15.24 -13.65 -12.93
C LEU A 13 -16.00 -14.14 -14.16
N SER A 14 -16.88 -15.12 -13.98
CA SER A 14 -17.78 -15.59 -15.04
C SER A 14 -19.12 -14.85 -14.96
N ASP A 15 -19.63 -14.38 -16.10
CA ASP A 15 -20.99 -13.83 -16.24
C ASP A 15 -22.08 -14.91 -16.12
N THR A 16 -21.68 -16.19 -16.07
CA THR A 16 -22.61 -17.29 -15.83
C THR A 16 -22.91 -17.35 -14.33
N PRO A 17 -24.16 -17.18 -13.89
CA PRO A 17 -24.49 -17.21 -12.46
C PRO A 17 -24.23 -18.60 -11.90
N VAL A 18 -23.13 -18.76 -11.19
CA VAL A 18 -22.93 -19.90 -10.29
C VAL A 18 -23.69 -19.55 -9.02
N VAL A 19 -24.73 -20.29 -8.67
CA VAL A 19 -25.42 -20.12 -7.38
C VAL A 19 -24.65 -20.94 -6.35
N PRO A 20 -23.80 -20.33 -5.50
CA PRO A 20 -23.13 -21.07 -4.45
C PRO A 20 -24.15 -21.57 -3.44
N LYS A 21 -23.88 -22.73 -2.85
CA LYS A 21 -24.65 -23.19 -1.68
C LYS A 21 -24.32 -22.27 -0.50
N LEU A 22 -25.22 -21.33 -0.23
CA LEU A 22 -25.15 -20.50 0.97
C LEU A 22 -25.53 -21.36 2.18
N THR A 23 -24.68 -21.34 3.20
CA THR A 23 -24.98 -21.93 4.51
C THR A 23 -24.99 -20.79 5.51
N GLN A 24 -26.16 -20.49 6.06
CA GLN A 24 -26.30 -19.50 7.11
C GLN A 24 -25.72 -20.06 8.41
N VAL A 25 -24.94 -19.25 9.11
CA VAL A 25 -24.33 -19.60 10.40
C VAL A 25 -24.87 -18.63 11.45
N ASP A 26 -25.77 -19.11 12.31
CA ASP A 26 -26.40 -18.30 13.37
C ASP A 26 -25.60 -18.33 14.69
N THR A 27 -24.27 -18.35 14.58
CA THR A 27 -23.38 -18.39 15.75
C THR A 27 -22.95 -16.98 16.13
N VAL A 28 -23.34 -16.53 17.32
CA VAL A 28 -22.88 -15.26 17.89
C VAL A 28 -21.62 -15.51 18.73
N ILE A 29 -20.48 -15.02 18.26
CA ILE A 29 -19.22 -15.04 19.02
C ILE A 29 -19.10 -13.72 19.78
N ILE A 30 -19.34 -13.77 21.09
CA ILE A 30 -19.26 -12.59 21.96
C ILE A 30 -17.79 -12.28 22.26
N ASN A 31 -17.30 -11.14 21.78
CA ASN A 31 -16.01 -10.60 22.19
C ASN A 31 -16.20 -9.75 23.45
N LYS A 32 -15.57 -10.16 24.57
CA LYS A 32 -15.61 -9.44 25.85
C LYS A 32 -14.37 -8.57 26.10
N LEU A 33 -13.38 -8.64 25.21
CA LEU A 33 -12.07 -8.02 25.40
C LEU A 33 -11.88 -6.76 24.55
N SER A 34 -12.59 -6.64 23.43
CA SER A 34 -12.57 -5.45 22.60
C SER A 34 -13.93 -5.15 21.97
N GLU A 35 -14.16 -3.85 21.77
CA GLU A 35 -15.36 -3.30 21.14
C GLU A 35 -14.93 -2.43 19.95
N PHE A 36 -15.66 -2.53 18.84
CA PHE A 36 -15.48 -1.63 17.71
C PHE A 36 -16.17 -0.29 18.03
N VAL A 37 -15.38 0.76 18.29
CA VAL A 37 -15.91 2.10 18.63
C VAL A 37 -16.07 2.97 17.39
N SER A 38 -15.01 3.08 16.58
CA SER A 38 -15.01 3.90 15.36
C SER A 38 -13.84 3.51 14.46
N GLN A 39 -13.98 3.75 13.17
CA GLN A 39 -12.88 3.66 12.19
C GLN A 39 -12.66 5.04 11.57
N GLN A 40 -11.43 5.55 11.66
CA GLN A 40 -11.00 6.74 10.92
C GLN A 40 -10.17 6.28 9.73
N THR A 41 -10.74 6.39 8.54
CA THR A 41 -9.98 6.21 7.30
C THR A 41 -9.59 7.60 6.83
N PRO A 42 -8.29 7.92 6.73
CA PRO A 42 -7.88 9.18 6.12
C PRO A 42 -8.39 9.22 4.68
N GLU A 43 -9.20 10.22 4.33
CA GLU A 43 -9.49 10.53 2.94
C GLU A 43 -8.19 11.03 2.30
N SER A 44 -7.50 10.12 1.63
CA SER A 44 -6.35 10.43 0.79
C SER A 44 -6.82 10.39 -0.66
N GLU A 45 -6.52 11.44 -1.43
CA GLU A 45 -6.68 11.41 -2.89
C GLU A 45 -5.80 10.32 -3.54
N ARG A 46 -4.78 9.85 -2.82
CA ARG A 46 -3.81 8.85 -3.28
C ARG A 46 -4.11 7.47 -2.72
N PRO A 47 -3.98 6.40 -3.53
CA PRO A 47 -4.13 5.04 -3.05
C PRO A 47 -3.09 4.71 -1.98
N GLU A 48 -3.43 3.80 -1.07
CA GLU A 48 -2.44 3.29 -0.12
C GLU A 48 -1.37 2.43 -0.81
N LEU A 49 -0.13 2.51 -0.33
CA LEU A 49 1.02 1.77 -0.87
C LEU A 49 0.76 0.26 -1.15
N PRO A 50 0.11 -0.52 -0.26
CA PRO A 50 -0.14 -1.94 -0.50
C PRO A 50 -1.16 -2.23 -1.60
N ALA A 51 -2.05 -1.28 -1.90
CA ALA A 51 -3.15 -1.43 -2.86
C ALA A 51 -2.92 -0.66 -4.17
N ALA A 52 -1.84 0.12 -4.25
CA ALA A 52 -1.58 0.97 -5.41
C ALA A 52 -1.09 0.16 -6.61
N ARG A 53 -1.70 0.41 -7.78
CA ARG A 53 -1.25 -0.16 -9.06
C ARG A 53 0.06 0.45 -9.56
N VAL A 54 0.30 1.72 -9.22
CA VAL A 54 1.54 2.43 -9.52
C VAL A 54 2.13 2.93 -8.22
N VAL A 55 3.43 2.70 -8.02
CA VAL A 55 4.19 3.25 -6.89
C VAL A 55 5.38 4.04 -7.43
N VAL A 56 5.45 5.30 -7.04
CA VAL A 56 6.60 6.17 -7.34
C VAL A 56 7.37 6.38 -6.04
N SER A 57 8.61 5.88 -6.00
CA SER A 57 9.42 5.86 -4.79
C SER A 57 10.66 6.73 -4.90
N GLY A 58 10.87 7.60 -3.91
CA GLY A 58 12.04 8.47 -3.81
C GLY A 58 13.09 7.95 -2.83
N GLY A 59 14.38 8.17 -3.14
CA GLY A 59 15.48 7.86 -2.24
C GLY A 59 16.22 9.09 -1.71
N ARG A 60 17.30 8.85 -0.96
CA ARG A 60 18.09 9.93 -0.32
C ARG A 60 18.72 10.89 -1.34
N ALA A 61 18.89 10.48 -2.59
CA ALA A 61 19.51 11.32 -3.63
C ALA A 61 18.73 12.63 -3.92
N PHE A 62 17.46 12.73 -3.50
CA PHE A 62 16.71 13.99 -3.59
C PHE A 62 17.29 15.11 -2.71
N GLY A 63 17.99 14.77 -1.63
CA GLY A 63 18.75 15.73 -0.81
C GLY A 63 17.91 16.64 0.10
N SER A 64 16.60 16.80 -0.15
CA SER A 64 15.72 17.58 0.72
C SER A 64 14.24 17.23 0.53
N LYS A 65 13.40 17.64 1.49
CA LYS A 65 11.94 17.48 1.43
C LYS A 65 11.32 18.29 0.29
N GLU A 66 11.85 19.48 0.01
CA GLU A 66 11.34 20.36 -1.05
C GLU A 66 11.50 19.73 -2.43
N LYS A 67 12.60 19.01 -2.66
CA LYS A 67 12.83 18.28 -3.93
C LYS A 67 12.01 16.99 -4.00
N PHE A 68 11.64 16.40 -2.86
CA PHE A 68 10.81 15.21 -2.80
C PHE A 68 9.39 15.43 -3.37
N VAL A 69 8.93 16.70 -3.42
CA VAL A 69 7.65 17.07 -4.06
C VAL A 69 7.54 16.60 -5.52
N LEU A 70 8.68 16.44 -6.23
CA LEU A 70 8.67 15.92 -7.61
C LEU A 70 8.20 14.46 -7.67
N VAL A 71 8.47 13.66 -6.63
CA VAL A 71 7.97 12.29 -6.50
C VAL A 71 6.46 12.31 -6.34
N GLU A 72 5.95 13.21 -5.50
CA GLU A 72 4.51 13.39 -5.29
C GLU A 72 3.80 13.82 -6.58
N GLN A 73 4.31 14.84 -7.27
CA GLN A 73 3.74 15.32 -8.53
C GLN A 73 3.72 14.25 -9.62
N LEU A 74 4.74 13.38 -9.66
CA LEU A 74 4.77 12.27 -10.60
C LEU A 74 3.75 11.19 -10.21
N ALA A 75 3.63 10.87 -8.92
CA ALA A 75 2.61 9.94 -8.42
C ALA A 75 1.20 10.45 -8.74
N ASP A 76 0.92 11.74 -8.53
CA ASP A 76 -0.37 12.37 -8.83
C ASP A 76 -0.74 12.22 -10.31
N LYS A 77 0.21 12.50 -11.21
CA LYS A 77 -0.02 12.35 -12.66
C LYS A 77 -0.28 10.92 -13.10
N LEU A 78 0.19 9.94 -12.33
CA LEU A 78 0.02 8.51 -12.61
C LEU A 78 -1.10 7.87 -11.80
N GLY A 79 -1.79 8.62 -10.93
CA GLY A 79 -2.76 8.08 -9.99
C GLY A 79 -2.16 7.04 -9.03
N GLY A 80 -0.87 7.18 -8.72
CA GLY A 80 -0.08 6.22 -7.95
C GLY A 80 0.10 6.61 -6.48
N ALA A 81 0.64 5.67 -5.71
CA ALA A 81 1.08 5.94 -4.34
C ALA A 81 2.51 6.47 -4.31
N VAL A 82 2.81 7.26 -3.29
CA VAL A 82 4.16 7.76 -3.00
C VAL A 82 4.86 6.81 -2.04
N GLY A 83 6.02 6.31 -2.45
CA GLY A 83 6.91 5.51 -1.63
C GLY A 83 8.24 6.22 -1.33
N ALA A 84 8.98 5.67 -0.38
CA ALA A 84 10.27 6.20 0.04
C ALA A 84 11.20 5.08 0.50
N SER A 85 12.50 5.21 0.23
CA SER A 85 13.49 4.34 0.87
C SER A 85 13.68 4.73 2.34
N ARG A 86 14.12 3.76 3.16
CA ARG A 86 14.49 4.03 4.56
C ARG A 86 15.45 5.22 4.69
N ALA A 87 16.43 5.34 3.79
CA ALA A 87 17.39 6.43 3.83
C ALA A 87 16.77 7.82 3.60
N ALA A 88 15.64 7.92 2.90
CA ALA A 88 14.90 9.18 2.73
C ALA A 88 14.04 9.50 3.97
N VAL A 89 13.45 8.48 4.59
CA VAL A 89 12.69 8.59 5.84
C VAL A 89 13.59 8.99 7.00
N ASP A 90 14.72 8.30 7.17
CA ASP A 90 15.72 8.59 8.20
C ASP A 90 16.32 10.00 8.04
N ALA A 91 16.35 10.52 6.80
CA ALA A 91 16.77 11.89 6.49
C ALA A 91 15.66 12.95 6.69
N GLY A 92 14.46 12.54 7.08
CA GLY A 92 13.33 13.45 7.36
C GLY A 92 12.65 14.02 6.12
N TYR A 93 12.85 13.44 4.92
CA TYR A 93 12.22 13.95 3.69
C TYR A 93 10.73 13.64 3.64
N VAL A 94 10.30 12.56 4.30
CA VAL A 94 8.96 11.97 4.19
C VAL A 94 8.65 11.11 5.41
N SER A 95 7.35 10.97 5.75
CA SER A 95 6.88 10.12 6.88
C SER A 95 7.26 8.64 6.69
N ASN A 96 7.41 7.93 7.81
CA ASN A 96 7.61 6.47 7.84
C ASN A 96 6.45 5.71 7.17
N ASP A 97 5.26 6.31 7.09
CA ASP A 97 4.10 5.73 6.37
C ASP A 97 4.37 5.48 4.90
N HIS A 98 5.34 6.19 4.29
CA HIS A 98 5.72 5.99 2.90
C HIS A 98 6.89 5.02 2.74
N GLN A 99 7.46 4.49 3.83
CA GLN A 99 8.63 3.64 3.74
C GLN A 99 8.30 2.32 3.01
N VAL A 100 9.08 1.99 1.99
CA VAL A 100 9.01 0.73 1.24
C VAL A 100 10.27 -0.10 1.50
N GLY A 101 10.09 -1.42 1.72
CA GLY A 101 11.19 -2.38 1.90
C GLY A 101 10.96 -3.32 3.08
N GLN A 102 11.99 -4.09 3.45
CA GLN A 102 11.90 -5.14 4.50
C GLN A 102 11.37 -4.64 5.84
N THR A 103 11.71 -3.40 6.21
CA THR A 103 11.32 -2.75 7.48
C THR A 103 10.17 -1.75 7.31
N GLY A 104 9.62 -1.63 6.10
CA GLY A 104 8.50 -0.75 5.77
C GLY A 104 7.32 -1.54 5.21
N LYS A 105 6.51 -0.87 4.38
CA LYS A 105 5.40 -1.49 3.66
C LYS A 105 5.95 -2.33 2.50
N ILE A 106 5.41 -3.52 2.36
CA ILE A 106 5.64 -4.38 1.19
C ILE A 106 4.58 -3.99 0.15
N VAL A 107 5.02 -3.79 -1.09
CA VAL A 107 4.16 -3.39 -2.21
C VAL A 107 4.35 -4.34 -3.38
N ALA A 108 3.29 -4.58 -4.15
CA ALA A 108 3.34 -5.36 -5.39
C ALA A 108 2.54 -4.63 -6.49
N PRO A 109 2.99 -3.43 -6.92
CA PRO A 109 2.32 -2.67 -7.96
C PRO A 109 2.58 -3.28 -9.34
N GLU A 110 1.75 -2.90 -10.31
CA GLU A 110 1.98 -3.17 -11.74
C GLU A 110 3.19 -2.37 -12.27
N LEU A 111 3.40 -1.16 -11.74
CA LEU A 111 4.53 -0.29 -12.07
C LEU A 111 5.19 0.26 -10.80
N TYR A 112 6.49 -0.01 -10.65
CA TYR A 112 7.32 0.57 -9.60
C TYR A 112 8.41 1.47 -10.21
N ILE A 113 8.40 2.76 -9.85
CA ILE A 113 9.41 3.74 -10.30
C ILE A 113 10.32 4.07 -9.13
N ALA A 114 11.59 3.64 -9.22
CA ALA A 114 12.59 3.94 -8.20
C ALA A 114 13.46 5.14 -8.64
N VAL A 115 13.31 6.30 -7.98
CA VAL A 115 14.10 7.50 -8.30
C VAL A 115 15.10 7.76 -7.17
N GLY A 116 16.40 7.69 -7.49
CA GLY A 116 17.45 7.99 -6.52
C GLY A 116 17.56 6.99 -5.36
N ILE A 117 17.09 5.75 -5.56
CA ILE A 117 17.21 4.63 -4.63
C ILE A 117 18.33 3.71 -5.11
N SER A 118 19.27 3.36 -4.23
CA SER A 118 20.46 2.57 -4.58
C SER A 118 20.23 1.06 -4.73
N GLY A 119 19.06 0.54 -4.35
CA GLY A 119 18.72 -0.88 -4.49
C GLY A 119 19.40 -1.80 -3.47
N ALA A 120 19.68 -1.32 -2.25
CA ALA A 120 20.15 -2.18 -1.18
C ALA A 120 19.10 -3.25 -0.83
N ILE A 121 19.59 -4.47 -0.53
CA ILE A 121 18.79 -5.63 -0.10
C ILE A 121 18.36 -5.46 1.35
#